data_AF-A0A672SCK5-F1
#
_entry.id   AF-A0A672SCK5-F1
#
_cell.length_a   1.000
_cell.length_b   1.000
_cell.length_c   1.000
_cell.angle_alpha   90.00
_cell.angle_beta   90.00
_cell.angle_gamma   90.00
#
_symmetry.space_group_name_H-M   'P 1'
#
loop_
_entity.id
_entity.type
_entity.pdbx_description
1 polymer ?
#
loop_
_entity_poly.entity_id
_entity_poly.type
_entity_poly.pdbx_seq_one_letter_code
_entity_poly.pdbx_strand_id
1 'polypeptide(L)'
;MFARKSSDESKMKLTCLATGFYAKDVTMTIRKHCTSLPEDEVESTGIRPNHDGTFQLRKSVEINEDGKAEYDCFVSHRNFKSIIIKVGRERAGETSDSCVTGSPEKVIQTEKHSLYYIYTALSKPVNQPGIYQFSAMGLLDDRQIDSYNSEEQRKIPKQQWMKEKMQEDYWEKGTQSRKSKEQWFNVNVDILMKRMRHNESDLHVLQWRHGCEVEREGVEVKFSKGISEYGYDGENLLSFDIEESQWVASVDAAVPTKRKWDNVPILNQYTRGYLEKECVDWLNKFREYGNEHLRNTSPPDVHVFAKRSIRDKTKLKLTCLVSGFYPKDMTLVMRKYCTSLPEDEIESTGIRPNHDETFQLRKSVEINENEKSEYDCFVSHRTFKEPVITQWDAVTA
;
A
#
# COMPACT_ATOMS: atom_id res chain seq x y z
N MET A 1 21.92 -19.73 -14.53
CA MET A 1 21.25 -20.47 -15.62
C MET A 1 22.23 -20.61 -16.76
N PHE A 2 22.38 -21.80 -17.34
CA PHE A 2 23.35 -22.07 -18.39
C PHE A 2 22.73 -22.98 -19.46
N ALA A 3 23.23 -22.91 -20.68
CA ALA A 3 22.82 -23.77 -21.78
C ALA A 3 23.98 -24.69 -22.19
N ARG A 4 23.67 -25.93 -22.54
CA ARG A 4 24.59 -26.90 -23.14
C ARG A 4 23.91 -27.53 -24.34
N LYS A 5 24.67 -27.97 -25.35
CA LYS A 5 24.12 -28.77 -26.45
C LYS A 5 23.44 -30.02 -25.87
N SER A 6 22.24 -30.34 -26.38
CA SER A 6 21.56 -31.58 -26.01
C SER A 6 22.18 -32.77 -26.76
N SER A 7 21.71 -33.99 -26.46
CA SER A 7 22.04 -35.19 -27.23
C SER A 7 21.53 -35.13 -28.67
N ASP A 8 20.50 -34.32 -28.91
CA ASP A 8 20.08 -33.88 -30.24
C ASP A 8 20.85 -32.58 -30.58
N GLU A 9 21.75 -32.64 -31.57
CA GLU A 9 22.61 -31.50 -31.93
C GLU A 9 21.83 -30.28 -32.45
N SER A 10 20.54 -30.42 -32.77
CA SER A 10 19.65 -29.32 -33.17
C SER A 10 19.02 -28.59 -31.98
N LYS A 11 19.21 -29.07 -30.75
CA LYS A 11 18.60 -28.53 -29.53
C LYS A 11 19.62 -28.19 -28.45
N MET A 12 19.26 -27.23 -27.61
CA MET A 12 20.00 -26.88 -26.41
C MET A 12 19.23 -27.30 -25.15
N LYS A 13 19.95 -27.86 -24.20
CA LYS A 13 19.45 -28.09 -22.85
C LYS A 13 19.77 -26.91 -21.96
N LEU A 14 18.74 -26.16 -21.61
CA LEU A 14 18.80 -25.02 -20.73
C LEU A 14 18.60 -25.50 -19.29
N THR A 15 19.54 -25.18 -18.41
CA THR A 15 19.55 -25.65 -17.02
C THR A 15 19.57 -24.46 -16.06
N CYS A 16 18.63 -24.48 -15.11
CA CYS A 16 18.66 -23.64 -13.92
C CYS A 16 19.06 -24.47 -12.70
N LEU A 17 20.05 -23.97 -11.94
CA LEU A 17 20.60 -24.63 -10.76
C LEU A 17 20.62 -23.62 -9.61
N ALA A 18 19.94 -23.96 -8.53
CA ALA A 18 20.03 -23.30 -7.23
C ALA A 18 20.76 -24.25 -6.25
N THR A 19 21.72 -23.75 -5.49
CA THR A 19 22.47 -24.52 -4.49
C THR A 19 22.85 -23.62 -3.31
N GLY A 20 23.15 -24.19 -2.14
CA GLY A 20 23.60 -23.44 -0.97
C GLY A 20 22.48 -22.86 -0.10
N PHE A 21 21.23 -23.33 -0.25
CA PHE A 21 20.09 -22.86 0.54
C PHE A 21 19.75 -23.81 1.70
N TYR A 22 19.21 -23.29 2.81
CA TYR A 22 19.00 -24.07 4.05
C TYR A 22 17.53 -24.46 4.33
N ALA A 23 16.55 -23.76 3.76
CA ALA A 23 15.14 -24.10 3.92
C ALA A 23 14.64 -24.91 2.72
N LYS A 24 13.79 -25.91 2.94
CA LYS A 24 13.21 -26.70 1.84
C LYS A 24 12.19 -25.91 1.01
N ASP A 25 11.72 -24.77 1.49
CA ASP A 25 10.74 -23.93 0.79
C ASP A 25 11.45 -23.04 -0.25
N VAL A 26 11.80 -23.64 -1.38
CA VAL A 26 12.30 -22.95 -2.58
C VAL A 26 11.35 -23.19 -3.75
N THR A 27 10.95 -22.12 -4.42
CA THR A 27 10.19 -22.17 -5.67
C THR A 27 11.14 -21.87 -6.81
N MET A 28 11.27 -22.77 -7.77
CA MET A 28 12.09 -22.54 -8.96
C MET A 28 11.28 -22.89 -10.21
N THR A 29 11.27 -21.96 -11.18
CA THR A 29 10.44 -22.05 -12.39
C THR A 29 11.24 -21.57 -13.59
N ILE A 30 11.20 -22.32 -14.68
CA ILE A 30 11.70 -21.86 -15.98
C ILE A 30 10.54 -21.19 -16.69
N ARG A 31 10.77 -20.00 -17.25
CA ARG A 31 9.74 -19.23 -17.95
C ARG A 31 10.14 -18.99 -19.39
N LYS A 32 9.15 -18.90 -20.27
CA LYS A 32 9.29 -18.42 -21.65
C LYS A 32 8.43 -17.17 -21.81
N HIS A 33 9.00 -16.07 -22.31
CA HIS A 33 8.33 -14.75 -22.41
C HIS A 33 7.66 -14.31 -21.09
N CYS A 34 8.34 -14.53 -19.97
CA CYS A 34 7.86 -14.22 -18.62
C CYS A 34 6.63 -15.07 -18.15
N THR A 35 6.22 -16.11 -18.89
CA THR A 35 5.21 -17.10 -18.51
C THR A 35 5.83 -18.41 -18.03
N SER A 36 5.36 -18.95 -16.91
CA SER A 36 5.81 -20.24 -16.35
C SER A 36 5.56 -21.40 -17.31
N LEU A 37 6.60 -22.19 -17.56
CA LEU A 37 6.44 -23.44 -18.31
C LEU A 37 5.69 -24.48 -17.47
N PRO A 38 4.86 -25.34 -18.11
CA PRO A 38 4.23 -26.48 -17.46
C PRO A 38 5.26 -27.41 -16.79
N GLU A 39 4.89 -28.06 -15.67
CA GLU A 39 5.82 -28.92 -14.94
C GLU A 39 6.22 -30.19 -15.70
N ASP A 40 5.36 -30.67 -16.60
CA ASP A 40 5.60 -31.82 -17.47
C ASP A 40 6.61 -31.55 -18.59
N GLU A 41 6.79 -30.28 -18.98
CA GLU A 41 7.81 -29.86 -19.94
C GLU A 41 9.19 -29.63 -19.31
N VAL A 42 9.28 -29.61 -17.97
CA VAL A 42 10.49 -29.23 -17.23
C VAL A 42 11.01 -30.39 -16.39
N GLU A 43 12.18 -30.90 -16.75
CA GLU A 43 12.87 -31.92 -15.94
C GLU A 43 13.35 -31.32 -14.61
N SER A 44 12.92 -31.90 -13.48
CA SER A 44 13.32 -31.48 -12.13
C SER A 44 14.05 -32.59 -11.39
N THR A 45 15.13 -32.27 -10.68
CA THR A 45 15.83 -33.23 -9.80
C THR A 45 15.17 -33.43 -8.44
N GLY A 46 14.15 -32.63 -8.13
CA GLY A 46 13.70 -32.40 -6.76
C GLY A 46 14.78 -31.71 -5.90
N ILE A 47 14.42 -31.39 -4.66
CA ILE A 47 15.35 -30.82 -3.68
C ILE A 47 16.24 -31.94 -3.15
N ARG A 48 17.56 -31.77 -3.25
CA ARG A 48 18.57 -32.73 -2.80
C ARG A 48 19.51 -32.09 -1.78
N PRO A 49 19.96 -32.83 -0.75
CA PRO A 49 20.95 -32.32 0.19
C PRO A 49 22.36 -32.29 -0.43
N ASN A 50 23.17 -31.34 0.01
CA ASN A 50 24.61 -31.24 -0.23
C ASN A 50 25.40 -31.78 0.98
N HIS A 51 26.69 -32.05 0.79
CA HIS A 51 27.57 -32.57 1.85
C HIS A 51 27.86 -31.57 2.98
N ASP A 52 27.69 -30.27 2.72
CA ASP A 52 27.92 -29.16 3.66
C ASP A 52 26.68 -28.81 4.51
N GLY A 53 25.61 -29.61 4.42
CA GLY A 53 24.35 -29.39 5.13
C GLY A 53 23.38 -28.41 4.43
N THR A 54 23.75 -27.87 3.26
CA THR A 54 22.84 -27.08 2.42
C THR A 54 22.03 -27.96 1.46
N PHE A 55 21.13 -27.38 0.68
CA PHE A 55 20.34 -28.05 -0.35
C PHE A 55 20.62 -27.49 -1.75
N GLN A 56 20.26 -28.28 -2.76
CA GLN A 56 20.29 -27.94 -4.18
C GLN A 56 19.02 -28.36 -4.90
N LEU A 57 18.66 -27.63 -5.96
CA LEU A 57 17.55 -27.92 -6.86
C LEU A 57 17.97 -27.58 -8.28
N ARG A 58 17.71 -28.49 -9.22
CA ARG A 58 17.98 -28.31 -10.64
C ARG A 58 16.70 -28.52 -11.45
N LYS A 59 16.41 -27.59 -12.35
CA LYS A 59 15.37 -27.72 -13.38
C LYS A 59 15.98 -27.50 -14.77
N SER A 60 15.55 -28.26 -15.76
CA SER A 60 16.05 -28.16 -17.13
C SER A 60 14.94 -28.30 -18.17
N VAL A 61 15.10 -27.67 -19.33
CA VAL A 61 14.19 -27.79 -20.49
C VAL A 61 15.01 -27.84 -21.78
N GLU A 62 14.51 -28.56 -22.79
CA GLU A 62 15.08 -28.53 -24.14
C GLU A 62 14.45 -27.42 -24.98
N ILE A 63 15.29 -26.63 -25.64
CA ILE A 63 14.86 -25.49 -26.46
C ILE A 63 15.62 -25.46 -27.79
N ASN A 64 15.09 -24.72 -28.75
CA ASN A 64 15.82 -24.38 -29.98
C ASN A 64 16.91 -23.33 -29.67
N GLU A 65 18.03 -23.38 -30.40
CA GLU A 65 19.19 -22.52 -30.17
C GLU A 65 18.85 -21.02 -30.28
N ASP A 66 18.01 -20.65 -31.25
CA ASP A 66 17.60 -19.26 -31.50
C ASP A 66 16.68 -18.68 -30.42
N GLY A 67 16.00 -19.53 -29.64
CA GLY A 67 15.01 -19.13 -28.64
C GLY A 67 15.61 -18.73 -27.29
N LYS A 68 16.92 -18.81 -27.09
CA LYS A 68 17.59 -18.66 -25.79
C LYS A 68 17.25 -17.36 -25.04
N ALA A 69 17.06 -16.25 -25.76
CA ALA A 69 16.77 -14.93 -25.18
C ALA A 69 15.35 -14.83 -24.59
N GLU A 70 14.46 -15.72 -25.00
CA GLU A 70 13.05 -15.76 -24.57
C GLU A 70 12.88 -16.42 -23.21
N TYR A 71 13.89 -17.15 -22.73
CA TYR A 71 13.82 -17.93 -21.50
C TYR A 71 14.56 -17.27 -20.35
N ASP A 72 13.98 -17.38 -19.16
CA ASP A 72 14.64 -17.04 -17.91
C ASP A 72 14.33 -18.09 -16.83
N CYS A 73 15.08 -18.04 -15.74
CA CYS A 73 14.82 -18.83 -14.56
C CYS A 73 14.46 -17.95 -13.38
N PHE A 74 13.28 -18.16 -12.83
CA PHE A 74 12.81 -17.53 -11.61
C PHE A 74 13.10 -18.44 -10.41
N VAL A 75 13.81 -17.92 -9.41
CA VAL A 75 14.09 -18.60 -8.15
C VAL A 75 13.58 -17.74 -7.00
N SER A 76 12.72 -18.29 -6.15
CA SER A 76 12.20 -17.64 -4.94
C SER A 76 12.47 -18.53 -3.73
N HIS A 77 12.92 -17.93 -2.64
CA HIS A 77 13.20 -18.60 -1.38
C HIS A 77 12.84 -17.65 -0.23
N ARG A 78 12.64 -18.18 0.97
CA ARG A 78 12.27 -17.34 2.12
C ARG A 78 13.37 -16.35 2.57
N ASN A 79 14.64 -16.70 2.36
CA ASN A 79 15.78 -15.91 2.85
C ASN A 79 16.37 -14.93 1.82
N PHE A 80 15.84 -14.86 0.59
CA PHE A 80 16.34 -13.90 -0.42
C PHE A 80 15.23 -13.46 -1.37
N LYS A 81 15.38 -12.24 -1.90
CA LYS A 81 14.49 -11.65 -2.91
C LYS A 81 14.51 -12.51 -4.18
N SER A 82 13.35 -12.71 -4.82
CA SER A 82 13.26 -13.55 -6.01
C SER A 82 14.25 -13.10 -7.09
N ILE A 83 14.94 -14.06 -7.69
CA ILE A 83 16.01 -13.84 -8.64
C ILE A 83 15.53 -14.30 -10.01
N ILE A 84 15.67 -13.44 -11.01
CA ILE A 84 15.49 -13.80 -12.41
C ILE A 84 16.88 -13.92 -13.04
N ILE A 85 17.21 -15.11 -13.52
CA ILE A 85 18.51 -15.41 -14.11
C ILE A 85 18.31 -15.66 -15.60
N LYS A 86 18.99 -14.92 -16.47
CA LYS A 86 19.04 -15.17 -17.92
C LYS A 86 20.26 -16.01 -18.29
N VAL A 87 20.25 -16.62 -19.48
CA VAL A 87 21.33 -17.49 -19.94
C VAL A 87 22.56 -16.67 -20.37
N GLY A 88 23.72 -16.91 -19.78
CA GLY A 88 25.00 -16.29 -20.20
C GLY A 88 25.61 -15.25 -19.25
N ARG A 89 25.04 -15.01 -18.06
CA ARG A 89 25.76 -14.32 -16.97
C ARG A 89 26.57 -15.33 -16.17
N GLU A 90 27.89 -15.33 -16.36
CA GLU A 90 28.85 -16.11 -15.56
C GLU A 90 29.13 -15.46 -14.19
N ARG A 91 29.69 -16.23 -13.27
CA ARG A 91 29.72 -16.01 -11.81
C ARG A 91 30.66 -14.87 -11.35
N ALA A 92 30.21 -14.24 -10.27
CA ALA A 92 30.95 -13.67 -9.13
C ALA A 92 32.41 -13.23 -9.32
N GLY A 93 32.62 -11.91 -9.27
CA GLY A 93 33.88 -11.29 -8.86
C GLY A 93 34.61 -10.53 -9.95
N GLU A 94 34.06 -9.40 -10.41
CA GLU A 94 34.81 -8.22 -10.88
C GLU A 94 33.83 -7.08 -11.19
N THR A 95 34.06 -5.93 -10.57
CA THR A 95 33.37 -4.66 -10.84
C THR A 95 33.79 -4.13 -12.20
N SER A 96 32.87 -4.14 -13.16
CA SER A 96 32.91 -3.20 -14.29
C SER A 96 31.51 -2.66 -14.54
N ASP A 97 31.45 -1.33 -14.68
CA ASP A 97 30.25 -0.53 -14.87
C ASP A 97 29.42 -0.99 -16.08
N SER A 98 28.28 -1.61 -15.84
CA SER A 98 27.04 -1.46 -16.62
C SER A 98 25.98 -2.43 -16.10
N CYS A 99 24.76 -1.93 -16.00
CA CYS A 99 23.56 -2.61 -15.53
C CYS A 99 23.57 -2.93 -14.02
N VAL A 100 23.22 -1.92 -13.22
CA VAL A 100 22.54 -2.11 -11.93
C VAL A 100 21.27 -2.91 -12.20
N THR A 101 21.36 -4.24 -12.15
CA THR A 101 20.18 -5.10 -12.14
C THR A 101 19.62 -5.11 -10.74
N GLY A 102 18.75 -4.14 -10.47
CA GLY A 102 17.69 -4.32 -9.48
C GLY A 102 16.82 -5.47 -9.95
N SER A 103 16.80 -6.57 -9.18
CA SER A 103 15.70 -7.53 -9.21
C SER A 103 14.37 -6.78 -9.03
N PRO A 104 13.23 -7.27 -9.53
CA PRO A 104 12.01 -7.04 -8.79
C PRO A 104 12.24 -7.78 -7.47
N GLU A 105 12.56 -6.99 -6.46
CA GLU A 105 12.62 -7.45 -5.09
C GLU A 105 11.40 -8.36 -4.86
N LYS A 106 11.55 -9.47 -4.14
CA LYS A 106 10.41 -9.92 -3.35
C LYS A 106 10.17 -8.72 -2.46
N VAL A 107 9.21 -7.88 -2.85
CA VAL A 107 8.82 -6.72 -2.07
C VAL A 107 8.35 -7.39 -0.80
N ILE A 108 9.19 -7.37 0.24
CA ILE A 108 8.66 -7.43 1.59
C ILE A 108 7.82 -6.18 1.60
N GLN A 109 6.54 -6.34 1.28
CA GLN A 109 5.63 -5.23 1.21
C GLN A 109 5.52 -4.82 2.66
N THR A 110 6.31 -3.81 3.01
CA THR A 110 6.20 -3.10 4.27
C THR A 110 4.82 -2.46 4.22
N GLU A 111 3.83 -3.21 4.69
CA GLU A 111 2.43 -2.78 4.62
C GLU A 111 2.31 -1.59 5.56
N LYS A 112 1.83 -0.47 5.03
CA LYS A 112 1.50 0.70 5.84
C LYS A 112 0.06 0.62 6.27
N HIS A 113 -0.14 0.73 7.58
CA HIS A 113 -1.47 0.79 8.17
C HIS A 113 -1.63 2.05 8.99
N SER A 114 -2.84 2.59 9.02
CA SER A 114 -3.16 3.80 9.77
C SER A 114 -4.49 3.66 10.51
N LEU A 115 -4.55 4.27 11.68
CA LEU A 115 -5.79 4.49 12.42
C LEU A 115 -5.87 5.97 12.76
N TYR A 116 -6.85 6.65 12.17
CA TYR A 116 -7.08 8.06 12.38
C TYR A 116 -8.48 8.36 12.86
N TYR A 117 -8.58 9.28 13.81
CA TYR A 117 -9.83 9.89 14.21
C TYR A 117 -9.84 11.33 13.76
N ILE A 118 -10.94 11.72 13.10
CA ILE A 118 -11.19 13.10 12.68
C ILE A 118 -12.37 13.60 13.49
N TYR A 119 -12.21 14.80 14.04
CA TYR A 119 -13.26 15.56 14.71
C TYR A 119 -13.38 16.89 13.99
N THR A 120 -14.61 17.32 13.71
CA THR A 120 -14.90 18.59 13.03
C THR A 120 -16.02 19.28 13.79
N ALA A 121 -15.80 20.54 14.13
CA ALA A 121 -16.77 21.41 14.76
C ALA A 121 -16.95 22.69 13.94
N LEU A 122 -18.21 23.10 13.78
CA LEU A 122 -18.62 24.33 13.13
C LEU A 122 -19.03 25.36 14.20
N SER A 123 -18.63 26.62 14.01
CA SER A 123 -19.02 27.72 14.91
C SER A 123 -20.53 27.92 15.00
N LYS A 124 -21.26 27.53 13.96
CA LYS A 124 -22.72 27.60 13.90
C LYS A 124 -23.29 26.47 13.03
N PRO A 125 -24.55 26.08 13.24
CA PRO A 125 -25.22 25.11 12.38
C PRO A 125 -25.28 25.57 10.93
N VAL A 126 -25.21 24.61 10.01
CA VAL A 126 -25.43 24.82 8.57
C VAL A 126 -26.58 23.91 8.15
N ASN A 127 -27.62 24.48 7.53
CA ASN A 127 -28.79 23.73 7.09
C ASN A 127 -28.52 23.01 5.76
N GLN A 128 -27.53 22.10 5.74
CA GLN A 128 -27.20 21.27 4.59
C GLN A 128 -27.19 19.79 5.00
N PRO A 129 -27.89 18.91 4.26
CA PRO A 129 -27.93 17.48 4.57
C PRO A 129 -26.52 16.87 4.68
N GLY A 130 -26.28 16.13 5.76
CA GLY A 130 -25.00 15.46 6.02
C GLY A 130 -23.90 16.36 6.60
N ILE A 131 -24.17 17.66 6.80
CA ILE A 131 -23.27 18.58 7.49
C ILE A 131 -23.83 18.85 8.89
N TYR A 132 -23.09 18.40 9.90
CA TYR A 132 -23.47 18.55 11.30
C TYR A 132 -22.60 19.59 11.98
N GLN A 133 -23.15 20.28 12.99
CA GLN A 133 -22.38 21.24 13.77
C GLN A 133 -21.17 20.59 14.44
N PHE A 134 -21.33 19.35 14.91
CA PHE A 134 -20.20 18.53 15.30
C PHE A 134 -20.29 17.15 14.65
N SER A 135 -19.17 16.67 14.14
CA SER A 135 -19.04 15.35 13.58
C SER A 135 -17.71 14.73 13.95
N ALA A 136 -17.68 13.42 14.02
CA ALA A 136 -16.47 12.69 14.29
C ALA A 136 -16.49 11.32 13.64
N MET A 137 -15.34 10.85 13.18
CA MET A 137 -15.21 9.56 12.50
C MET A 137 -13.91 8.86 12.89
N GLY A 138 -13.89 7.54 12.74
CA GLY A 138 -12.69 6.72 12.79
C GLY A 138 -12.41 6.15 11.40
N LEU A 139 -11.15 6.17 10.97
CA LEU A 139 -10.65 5.69 9.70
C LEU A 139 -9.58 4.64 9.97
N LEU A 140 -9.77 3.42 9.48
CA LEU A 140 -8.74 2.39 9.41
C LEU A 140 -8.32 2.29 7.94
N ASP A 141 -7.05 2.56 7.63
CA ASP A 141 -6.52 2.55 6.25
C ASP A 141 -7.40 3.32 5.25
N ASP A 142 -7.74 4.57 5.60
CA ASP A 142 -8.62 5.47 4.84
C ASP A 142 -10.10 5.00 4.72
N ARG A 143 -10.50 3.91 5.36
CA ARG A 143 -11.89 3.41 5.38
C ARG A 143 -12.60 3.70 6.69
N GLN A 144 -13.81 4.24 6.60
CA GLN A 144 -14.58 4.62 7.77
C GLN A 144 -15.05 3.41 8.57
N ILE A 145 -14.65 3.32 9.85
CA ILE A 145 -15.02 2.23 10.76
C ILE A 145 -16.12 2.62 11.75
N ASP A 146 -16.21 3.91 12.09
CA ASP A 146 -17.28 4.46 12.92
C ASP A 146 -17.58 5.93 12.57
N SER A 147 -18.77 6.37 12.96
CA SER A 147 -19.20 7.77 12.87
C SER A 147 -19.93 8.24 14.12
N TYR A 148 -19.94 9.55 14.31
CA TYR A 148 -20.70 10.29 15.31
C TYR A 148 -21.10 11.64 14.73
N ASN A 149 -22.29 12.13 15.07
CA ASN A 149 -22.73 13.49 14.76
C ASN A 149 -23.57 14.08 15.90
N SER A 150 -23.70 15.41 15.92
CA SER A 150 -24.42 16.16 16.96
C SER A 150 -25.94 15.95 16.95
N GLU A 151 -26.53 15.33 15.92
CA GLU A 151 -27.98 15.04 15.88
C GLU A 151 -28.29 13.68 16.52
N GLU A 152 -27.68 12.61 16.03
CA GLU A 152 -27.87 11.25 16.55
C GLU A 152 -27.17 11.05 17.89
N GLN A 153 -26.11 11.82 18.15
CA GLN A 153 -25.31 11.82 19.37
C GLN A 153 -24.89 10.42 19.85
N ARG A 154 -24.61 9.51 18.91
CA ARG A 154 -24.22 8.13 19.15
C ARG A 154 -23.07 7.74 18.24
N LYS A 155 -22.11 6.97 18.79
CA LYS A 155 -21.05 6.36 17.99
C LYS A 155 -21.62 5.12 17.29
N ILE A 156 -21.65 5.13 15.97
CA ILE A 156 -22.30 4.10 15.15
C ILE A 156 -21.23 3.34 14.34
N PRO A 157 -21.25 1.99 14.32
CA PRO A 157 -20.38 1.20 13.45
C PRO A 157 -20.68 1.47 11.97
N LYS A 158 -19.63 1.57 11.16
CA LYS A 158 -19.75 1.67 9.70
C LYS A 158 -19.33 0.42 8.95
N GLN A 159 -18.69 -0.53 9.65
CA GLN A 159 -18.28 -1.80 9.08
C GLN A 159 -18.97 -2.96 9.80
N GLN A 160 -19.33 -4.00 9.04
CA GLN A 160 -20.06 -5.16 9.56
C GLN A 160 -19.24 -5.87 10.67
N TRP A 161 -17.94 -6.06 10.46
CA TRP A 161 -17.05 -6.67 11.44
C TRP A 161 -16.93 -5.86 12.74
N MET A 162 -17.08 -4.53 12.71
CA MET A 162 -17.13 -3.71 13.93
C MET A 162 -18.37 -4.05 14.74
N LYS A 163 -19.53 -4.16 14.08
CA LYS A 163 -20.81 -4.50 14.72
C LYS A 163 -20.76 -5.89 15.35
N GLU A 164 -20.11 -6.85 14.70
CA GLU A 164 -20.05 -8.25 15.15
C GLU A 164 -19.00 -8.50 16.25
N LYS A 165 -17.85 -7.82 16.20
CA LYS A 165 -16.69 -8.10 17.06
C LYS A 165 -16.56 -7.16 18.25
N MET A 166 -17.15 -5.97 18.20
CA MET A 166 -17.10 -5.01 19.32
C MET A 166 -18.23 -5.27 20.31
N GLN A 167 -17.88 -5.24 21.60
CA GLN A 167 -18.85 -5.33 22.70
C GLN A 167 -19.64 -4.02 22.85
N GLU A 168 -20.81 -4.10 23.48
CA GLU A 168 -21.69 -2.95 23.72
C GLU A 168 -21.01 -1.84 24.52
N ASP A 169 -20.20 -2.20 25.51
CA ASP A 169 -19.49 -1.24 26.37
C ASP A 169 -18.50 -0.36 25.59
N TYR A 170 -17.88 -0.88 24.52
CA TYR A 170 -17.03 -0.10 23.62
C TYR A 170 -17.81 1.03 22.92
N TRP A 171 -19.05 0.74 22.50
CA TRP A 171 -19.92 1.71 21.84
C TRP A 171 -20.46 2.75 22.81
N GLU A 172 -20.84 2.33 24.02
CA GLU A 172 -21.31 3.23 25.08
C GLU A 172 -20.20 4.18 25.55
N LYS A 173 -19.05 3.64 25.95
CA LYS A 173 -17.88 4.44 26.37
C LYS A 173 -17.41 5.36 25.24
N GLY A 174 -17.38 4.84 24.01
CA GLY A 174 -17.05 5.62 22.83
C GLY A 174 -18.04 6.78 22.61
N THR A 175 -19.33 6.54 22.79
CA THR A 175 -20.37 7.57 22.66
C THR A 175 -20.21 8.68 23.71
N GLN A 176 -19.97 8.32 24.97
CA GLN A 176 -19.74 9.31 26.04
C GLN A 176 -18.47 10.12 25.81
N SER A 177 -17.41 9.47 25.31
CA SER A 177 -16.18 10.15 24.91
C SER A 177 -16.44 11.18 23.79
N ARG A 178 -17.21 10.81 22.75
CA ARG A 178 -17.56 11.74 21.65
C ARG A 178 -18.43 12.91 22.13
N LYS A 179 -19.41 12.69 23.01
CA LYS A 179 -20.23 13.76 23.63
C LYS A 179 -19.38 14.73 24.44
N SER A 180 -18.43 14.22 25.22
CA SER A 180 -17.52 15.07 25.99
C SER A 180 -16.63 15.92 25.08
N LYS A 181 -16.17 15.35 23.95
CA LYS A 181 -15.42 16.09 22.94
C LYS A 181 -16.29 17.13 22.23
N GLU A 182 -17.53 16.82 21.85
CA GLU A 182 -18.47 17.79 21.27
C GLU A 182 -18.59 19.05 22.15
N GLN A 183 -18.84 18.86 23.45
CA GLN A 183 -18.90 19.97 24.40
C GLN A 183 -17.60 20.78 24.45
N TRP A 184 -16.46 20.09 24.47
CA TRP A 184 -15.15 20.75 24.44
C TRP A 184 -14.97 21.58 23.17
N PHE A 185 -15.31 21.05 22.00
CA PHE A 185 -15.18 21.76 20.73
C PHE A 185 -16.10 22.97 20.66
N ASN A 186 -17.37 22.83 21.06
CA ASN A 186 -18.34 23.92 21.05
C ASN A 186 -17.84 25.12 21.88
N VAL A 187 -17.25 24.89 23.04
CA VAL A 187 -16.67 25.96 23.87
C VAL A 187 -15.40 26.55 23.24
N ASN A 188 -14.52 25.70 22.69
CA ASN A 188 -13.21 26.15 22.24
C ASN A 188 -13.24 26.84 20.87
N VAL A 189 -14.22 26.55 20.01
CA VAL A 189 -14.41 27.28 18.75
C VAL A 189 -14.66 28.76 19.01
N ASP A 190 -15.57 29.11 19.93
CA ASP A 190 -15.88 30.51 20.26
C ASP A 190 -14.68 31.25 20.86
N ILE A 191 -13.92 30.57 21.73
CA ILE A 191 -12.70 31.12 22.33
C ILE A 191 -11.65 31.37 21.24
N LEU A 192 -11.50 30.43 20.31
CA LEU A 192 -10.51 30.53 19.23
C LEU A 192 -10.88 31.66 18.26
N MET A 193 -12.14 31.78 17.86
CA MET A 193 -12.63 32.89 17.02
C MET A 193 -12.26 34.25 17.60
N LYS A 194 -12.47 34.45 18.91
CA LYS A 194 -12.10 35.68 19.61
C LYS A 194 -10.59 35.94 19.57
N ARG A 195 -9.77 34.90 19.75
CA ARG A 195 -8.29 35.02 19.66
C ARG A 195 -7.81 35.32 18.24
N MET A 196 -8.49 34.78 17.24
CA MET A 196 -8.25 35.04 15.82
C MET A 196 -8.80 36.41 15.37
N ARG A 197 -9.57 37.10 16.23
CA ARG A 197 -10.27 38.36 15.92
C ARG A 197 -11.24 38.21 14.74
N HIS A 198 -11.83 37.04 14.59
CA HIS A 198 -12.83 36.75 13.58
C HIS A 198 -14.22 37.23 14.02
N ASN A 199 -15.09 37.49 13.05
CA ASN A 199 -16.48 37.89 13.32
C ASN A 199 -17.32 36.66 13.70
N GLU A 200 -18.47 36.88 14.36
CA GLU A 200 -19.41 35.81 14.71
C GLU A 200 -20.41 35.52 13.56
N SER A 201 -20.42 36.36 12.52
CA SER A 201 -21.33 36.23 11.39
C SER A 201 -20.89 35.17 10.38
N ASP A 202 -19.60 34.87 10.27
CA ASP A 202 -19.03 33.91 9.35
C ASP A 202 -19.00 32.51 9.95
N LEU A 203 -18.94 31.51 9.07
CA LEU A 203 -18.78 30.12 9.49
C LEU A 203 -17.30 29.84 9.69
N HIS A 204 -16.95 29.30 10.86
CA HIS A 204 -15.60 28.86 11.16
C HIS A 204 -15.58 27.37 11.49
N VAL A 205 -14.47 26.71 11.17
CA VAL A 205 -14.32 25.27 11.29
C VAL A 205 -13.08 24.96 12.13
N LEU A 206 -13.25 24.24 13.23
CA LEU A 206 -12.15 23.67 14.00
C LEU A 206 -12.11 22.16 13.77
N GLN A 207 -10.96 21.66 13.36
CA GLN A 207 -10.74 20.24 13.09
C GLN A 207 -9.62 19.69 13.97
N TRP A 208 -9.72 18.42 14.32
CA TRP A 208 -8.65 17.67 14.98
C TRP A 208 -8.48 16.32 14.31
N ARG A 209 -7.28 16.08 13.77
CA ARG A 209 -6.85 14.80 13.23
C ARG A 209 -5.87 14.16 14.21
N HIS A 210 -6.18 12.94 14.65
CA HIS A 210 -5.46 12.28 15.72
C HIS A 210 -5.33 10.78 15.48
N GLY A 211 -4.14 10.22 15.64
CA GLY A 211 -3.94 8.78 15.50
C GLY A 211 -2.52 8.42 15.07
N CYS A 212 -2.36 7.21 14.54
CA CYS A 212 -1.05 6.58 14.34
C CYS A 212 -0.97 5.82 13.02
N GLU A 213 0.26 5.63 12.56
CA GLU A 213 0.66 4.79 11.44
C GLU A 213 1.67 3.75 11.91
N VAL A 214 1.58 2.55 11.36
CA VAL A 214 2.54 1.48 11.57
C VAL A 214 3.00 0.91 10.24
N GLU A 215 4.25 0.48 10.22
CA GLU A 215 4.85 -0.31 9.15
C GLU A 215 4.93 -1.76 9.60
N ARG A 216 4.54 -2.68 8.71
CA ARG A 216 4.52 -4.11 9.01
C ARG A 216 5.35 -4.90 8.04
N GLU A 217 6.28 -5.68 8.59
CA GLU A 217 7.11 -6.62 7.83
C GLU A 217 6.90 -8.03 8.40
N GLY A 218 6.06 -8.83 7.73
CA GLY A 218 5.69 -10.15 8.25
C GLY A 218 4.89 -10.05 9.54
N VAL A 219 5.44 -10.52 10.67
CA VAL A 219 4.77 -10.44 11.99
C VAL A 219 5.19 -9.20 12.79
N GLU A 220 6.25 -8.53 12.38
CA GLU A 220 6.77 -7.36 13.09
C GLU A 220 5.93 -6.13 12.76
N VAL A 221 5.47 -5.43 13.80
CA VAL A 221 4.75 -4.16 13.69
C VAL A 221 5.62 -3.08 14.30
N LYS A 222 6.01 -2.11 13.49
CA LYS A 222 6.83 -0.98 13.89
C LYS A 222 5.99 0.30 13.84
N PHE A 223 5.98 1.04 14.93
CA PHE A 223 5.43 2.39 14.94
C PHE A 223 6.17 3.25 13.92
N SER A 224 5.43 3.89 13.01
CA SER A 224 5.98 4.72 11.95
C SER A 224 5.76 6.20 12.26
N LYS A 225 4.52 6.58 12.60
CA LYS A 225 4.16 7.98 12.84
C LYS A 225 2.99 8.10 13.81
N GLY A 226 2.96 9.18 14.59
CA GLY A 226 1.80 9.58 15.39
C GLY A 226 1.49 11.04 15.11
N ILE A 227 0.22 11.39 15.02
CA ILE A 227 -0.23 12.78 14.81
C ILE A 227 -1.30 13.19 15.81
N SER A 228 -1.24 14.45 16.20
CA SER A 228 -2.32 15.16 16.88
C SER A 228 -2.30 16.58 16.36
N GLU A 229 -3.11 16.86 15.36
CA GLU A 229 -3.05 18.06 14.54
C GLU A 229 -4.41 18.77 14.59
N TYR A 230 -4.41 20.01 15.03
CA TYR A 230 -5.57 20.90 14.99
C TYR A 230 -5.45 21.83 13.78
N GLY A 231 -6.54 21.95 13.03
CA GLY A 231 -6.70 22.89 11.93
C GLY A 231 -7.85 23.85 12.19
N TYR A 232 -7.72 25.08 11.74
CA TYR A 232 -8.76 26.10 11.84
C TYR A 232 -8.96 26.79 10.49
N ASP A 233 -10.18 26.75 9.98
CA ASP A 233 -10.56 27.23 8.64
C ASP A 233 -9.69 26.64 7.51
N GLY A 234 -9.27 25.39 7.67
CA GLY A 234 -8.42 24.66 6.72
C GLY A 234 -6.92 24.88 6.89
N GLU A 235 -6.50 25.81 7.75
CA GLU A 235 -5.10 26.14 8.00
C GLU A 235 -4.56 25.45 9.27
N ASN A 236 -3.25 25.19 9.32
CA ASN A 236 -2.60 24.59 10.48
C ASN A 236 -2.66 25.53 11.70
N LEU A 237 -3.14 25.02 12.84
CA LEU A 237 -3.29 25.80 14.08
C LEU A 237 -2.27 25.38 15.15
N LEU A 238 -2.30 24.10 15.53
CA LEU A 238 -1.54 23.54 16.65
C LEU A 238 -1.30 22.06 16.40
N SER A 239 -0.07 21.56 16.57
CA SER A 239 0.26 20.15 16.43
C SER A 239 1.06 19.63 17.63
N PHE A 240 1.10 18.32 17.84
CA PHE A 240 1.95 17.70 18.84
C PHE A 240 3.23 17.17 18.20
N ASP A 241 4.38 17.68 18.64
CA ASP A 241 5.69 17.11 18.32
C ASP A 241 5.94 15.93 19.26
N ILE A 242 5.92 14.73 18.70
CA ILE A 242 6.05 13.49 19.45
C ILE A 242 7.49 13.26 19.94
N GLU A 243 8.48 13.70 19.17
CA GLU A 243 9.90 13.51 19.49
C GLU A 243 10.27 14.35 20.71
N GLU A 244 9.93 15.63 20.65
CA GLU A 244 10.15 16.59 21.74
C GLU A 244 9.09 16.52 22.84
N SER A 245 8.01 15.76 22.61
CA SER A 245 6.89 15.62 23.55
C SER A 245 6.28 16.96 23.98
N GLN A 246 6.09 17.87 23.02
CA GLN A 246 5.57 19.22 23.25
C GLN A 246 4.63 19.66 22.12
N TRP A 247 3.77 20.63 22.40
CA TRP A 247 2.90 21.21 21.37
C TRP A 247 3.64 22.23 20.51
N VAL A 248 3.29 22.37 19.24
CA VAL A 248 3.86 23.36 18.30
C VAL A 248 2.72 24.24 17.82
N ALA A 249 2.84 25.54 18.08
CA ALA A 249 1.85 26.53 17.65
C ALA A 249 2.27 27.07 16.27
N SER A 250 1.39 26.91 15.28
CA SER A 250 1.62 27.39 13.92
C SER A 250 1.28 28.88 13.76
N VAL A 251 0.48 29.42 14.68
CA VAL A 251 0.03 30.82 14.70
C VAL A 251 0.05 31.38 16.12
N ASP A 252 0.17 32.70 16.24
CA ASP A 252 0.22 33.40 17.54
C ASP A 252 -1.02 33.13 18.42
N ALA A 253 -2.19 33.00 17.80
CA ALA A 253 -3.44 32.71 18.52
C ALA A 253 -3.44 31.35 19.24
N ALA A 254 -2.59 30.41 18.81
CA ALA A 254 -2.44 29.08 19.41
C ALA A 254 -1.40 29.05 20.54
N VAL A 255 -0.51 30.06 20.64
CA VAL A 255 0.56 30.13 21.67
C VAL A 255 0.02 30.04 23.10
N PRO A 256 -1.09 30.71 23.49
CA PRO A 256 -1.65 30.55 24.83
C PRO A 256 -2.09 29.11 25.14
N THR A 257 -2.61 28.40 24.14
CA THR A 257 -2.99 26.98 24.29
C THR A 257 -1.76 26.10 24.42
N LYS A 258 -0.75 26.27 23.56
CA LYS A 258 0.56 25.59 23.69
C LYS A 258 1.11 25.72 25.10
N ARG A 259 1.26 26.95 25.59
CA ARG A 259 1.79 27.22 26.95
C ARG A 259 0.97 26.53 28.04
N LYS A 260 -0.36 26.60 27.96
CA LYS A 260 -1.25 25.96 28.94
C LYS A 260 -1.07 24.44 28.97
N TRP A 261 -0.96 23.82 27.81
CA TRP A 261 -0.86 22.37 27.68
C TRP A 261 0.53 21.84 28.03
N ASP A 262 1.60 22.48 27.57
CA ASP A 262 2.98 22.10 27.89
C ASP A 262 3.32 22.29 29.38
N ASN A 263 2.66 23.23 30.06
CA ASN A 263 2.79 23.39 31.51
C ASN A 263 2.09 22.28 32.32
N VAL A 264 1.46 21.30 31.66
CA VAL A 264 0.84 20.12 32.28
C VAL A 264 1.56 18.87 31.77
N PRO A 265 2.70 18.47 32.37
CA PRO A 265 3.55 17.40 31.84
C PRO A 265 2.83 16.07 31.59
N ILE A 266 1.86 15.74 32.45
CA ILE A 266 1.06 14.51 32.32
C ILE A 266 0.23 14.48 31.04
N LEU A 267 -0.19 15.64 30.51
CA LEU A 267 -0.97 15.72 29.27
C LEU A 267 -0.09 15.34 28.07
N ASN A 268 1.15 15.82 28.02
CA ASN A 268 2.09 15.51 26.96
C ASN A 268 2.51 14.03 27.01
N GLN A 269 2.77 13.50 28.20
CA GLN A 269 3.05 12.08 28.40
C GLN A 269 1.88 11.19 27.97
N TYR A 270 0.65 11.56 28.34
CA TYR A 270 -0.55 10.84 27.93
C TYR A 270 -0.74 10.87 26.41
N THR A 271 -0.58 12.05 25.78
CA THR A 271 -0.72 12.21 24.33
C THR A 271 0.27 11.34 23.59
N ARG A 272 1.55 11.36 23.98
CA ARG A 272 2.59 10.50 23.42
C ARG A 272 2.28 9.01 23.64
N GLY A 273 1.95 8.63 24.88
CA GLY A 273 1.64 7.25 25.23
C GLY A 273 0.46 6.69 24.44
N TYR A 274 -0.58 7.50 24.22
CA TYR A 274 -1.70 7.11 23.36
C TYR A 274 -1.25 6.88 21.92
N LEU A 275 -0.48 7.80 21.34
CA LEU A 275 -0.06 7.73 19.94
C LEU A 275 0.88 6.55 19.66
N GLU A 276 1.87 6.31 20.53
CA GLU A 276 2.88 5.26 20.36
C GLU A 276 2.36 3.87 20.74
N LYS A 277 1.38 3.77 21.65
CA LYS A 277 0.92 2.48 22.21
C LYS A 277 -0.56 2.23 22.02
N GLU A 278 -1.43 2.96 22.72
CA GLU A 278 -2.86 2.64 22.73
C GLU A 278 -3.48 2.68 21.33
N CYS A 279 -3.10 3.67 20.51
CA CYS A 279 -3.53 3.76 19.12
C CYS A 279 -3.05 2.56 18.30
N VAL A 280 -1.79 2.15 18.48
CA VAL A 280 -1.21 1.00 17.77
C VAL A 280 -1.91 -0.30 18.18
N ASP A 281 -2.23 -0.47 19.46
CA ASP A 281 -2.97 -1.63 19.97
C ASP A 281 -4.38 -1.69 19.36
N TRP A 282 -5.09 -0.56 19.32
CA TRP A 282 -6.40 -0.46 18.66
C TRP A 282 -6.32 -0.71 17.16
N LEU A 283 -5.32 -0.14 16.47
CA LEU A 283 -5.07 -0.34 15.04
C LEU A 283 -4.87 -1.82 14.75
N ASN A 284 -4.00 -2.50 15.50
CA ASN A 284 -3.74 -3.93 15.35
C ASN A 284 -5.02 -4.76 15.54
N LYS A 285 -5.77 -4.48 16.61
CA LYS A 285 -7.03 -5.17 16.92
C LYS A 285 -8.08 -4.99 15.82
N PHE A 286 -8.30 -3.76 15.35
CA PHE A 286 -9.26 -3.48 14.28
C PHE A 286 -8.84 -4.12 12.96
N ARG A 287 -7.54 -4.08 12.63
CA ARG A 287 -6.99 -4.74 11.45
C ARG A 287 -7.20 -6.25 11.52
N GLU A 288 -6.98 -6.89 12.65
CA GLU A 288 -7.22 -8.34 12.82
C GLU A 288 -8.68 -8.70 12.51
N TYR A 289 -9.63 -7.97 13.07
CA TYR A 289 -11.06 -8.20 12.82
C TYR A 289 -11.46 -7.88 11.37
N GLY A 290 -10.94 -6.79 10.80
CA GLY A 290 -11.18 -6.44 9.40
C GLY A 290 -10.58 -7.46 8.43
N ASN A 291 -9.38 -7.98 8.72
CA ASN A 291 -8.67 -8.96 7.89
C ASN A 291 -9.43 -10.27 7.73
N GLU A 292 -10.10 -10.75 8.79
CA GLU A 292 -10.95 -11.94 8.70
C GLU A 292 -12.05 -11.77 7.64
N HIS A 293 -12.60 -10.57 7.53
CA HIS A 293 -13.62 -10.23 6.54
C HIS A 293 -13.02 -10.03 5.14
N LEU A 294 -11.86 -9.37 5.03
CA LEU A 294 -11.17 -9.10 3.76
C LEU A 294 -10.68 -10.37 3.06
N ARG A 295 -10.35 -11.42 3.80
CA ARG A 295 -9.98 -12.73 3.21
C ARG A 295 -11.08 -13.34 2.35
N ASN A 296 -12.32 -12.91 2.55
CA ASN A 296 -13.48 -13.38 1.78
C ASN A 296 -13.85 -12.42 0.64
N THR A 297 -13.15 -11.30 0.49
CA THR A 297 -13.41 -10.32 -0.59
C THR A 297 -12.69 -10.76 -1.86
N SER A 298 -13.30 -10.45 -3.02
CA SER A 298 -12.66 -10.67 -4.31
C SER A 298 -11.38 -9.83 -4.43
N PRO A 299 -10.33 -10.35 -5.09
CA PRO A 299 -9.16 -9.56 -5.41
C PRO A 299 -9.53 -8.44 -6.40
N PRO A 300 -8.69 -7.39 -6.54
CA PRO A 300 -8.98 -6.30 -7.46
C PRO A 300 -8.92 -6.76 -8.92
N ASP A 301 -9.73 -6.11 -9.75
CA ASP A 301 -9.74 -6.34 -11.18
C ASP A 301 -8.58 -5.61 -11.85
N VAL A 302 -7.89 -6.30 -12.75
CA VAL A 302 -6.80 -5.75 -13.57
C VAL A 302 -7.27 -5.71 -15.02
N HIS A 303 -7.34 -4.51 -15.57
CA HIS A 303 -7.75 -4.27 -16.96
C HIS A 303 -6.61 -3.62 -17.73
N VAL A 304 -6.23 -4.25 -18.84
CA VAL A 304 -5.27 -3.67 -19.79
C VAL A 304 -5.96 -3.37 -21.11
N PHE A 305 -5.71 -2.19 -21.67
CA PHE A 305 -6.21 -1.82 -22.99
C PHE A 305 -5.29 -0.83 -23.70
N ALA A 306 -5.34 -0.82 -25.03
CA ALA A 306 -4.54 0.04 -25.88
C ALA A 306 -5.46 0.88 -26.78
N LYS A 307 -5.20 2.19 -26.89
CA LYS A 307 -5.92 3.10 -27.79
C LYS A 307 -4.93 3.92 -28.59
N ARG A 308 -5.28 4.39 -29.79
CA ARG A 308 -4.42 5.36 -30.52
C ARG A 308 -4.20 6.60 -29.66
N SER A 309 -2.97 7.11 -29.63
CA SER A 309 -2.69 8.34 -28.90
C SER A 309 -3.44 9.52 -29.53
N ILE A 310 -3.92 10.40 -28.67
CA ILE A 310 -4.59 11.65 -29.06
C ILE A 310 -3.55 12.68 -29.52
N ARG A 311 -2.32 12.62 -28.95
CA ARG A 311 -1.22 13.53 -29.26
C ARG A 311 -0.51 13.13 -30.55
N ASP A 312 -0.28 11.84 -30.73
CA ASP A 312 0.39 11.28 -31.91
C ASP A 312 -0.37 10.06 -32.45
N LYS A 313 -1.03 10.22 -33.60
CA LYS A 313 -1.85 9.15 -34.21
C LYS A 313 -1.04 7.92 -34.65
N THR A 314 0.29 8.06 -34.76
CA THR A 314 1.21 6.95 -35.10
C THR A 314 1.55 6.07 -33.90
N LYS A 315 1.22 6.52 -32.68
CA LYS A 315 1.50 5.82 -31.42
C LYS A 315 0.26 5.20 -30.80
N LEU A 316 0.49 4.18 -29.98
CA LEU A 316 -0.51 3.62 -29.08
C LEU A 316 -0.27 4.10 -27.65
N LYS A 317 -1.35 4.43 -26.96
CA LYS A 317 -1.38 4.63 -25.52
C LYS A 317 -1.81 3.34 -24.83
N LEU A 318 -0.86 2.65 -24.24
CA LEU A 318 -1.13 1.52 -23.36
C LEU A 318 -1.65 2.03 -22.03
N THR A 319 -2.64 1.33 -21.47
CA THR A 319 -3.23 1.67 -20.17
C THR A 319 -3.45 0.40 -19.36
N CYS A 320 -2.99 0.43 -18.11
CA CYS A 320 -3.30 -0.56 -17.09
C CYS A 320 -4.14 0.11 -15.99
N LEU A 321 -5.32 -0.41 -15.75
CA LEU A 321 -6.26 0.03 -14.72
C LEU A 321 -6.42 -1.09 -13.71
N VAL A 322 -6.22 -0.79 -12.44
CA VAL A 322 -6.54 -1.68 -11.32
C VAL A 322 -7.64 -1.02 -10.51
N SER A 323 -8.70 -1.75 -10.19
CA SER A 323 -9.86 -1.23 -9.46
C SER A 323 -10.39 -2.28 -8.48
N GLY A 324 -11.05 -1.82 -7.41
CA GLY A 324 -11.63 -2.72 -6.40
C GLY A 324 -10.63 -3.15 -5.32
N PHE A 325 -9.47 -2.50 -5.22
CA PHE A 325 -8.47 -2.87 -4.21
C PHE A 325 -8.72 -2.16 -2.88
N TYR A 326 -8.53 -2.90 -1.79
CA TYR A 326 -8.44 -2.41 -0.43
C TYR A 326 -7.58 -3.40 0.39
N PRO A 327 -6.67 -2.93 1.26
CA PRO A 327 -6.32 -1.54 1.56
C PRO A 327 -5.66 -0.79 0.39
N LYS A 328 -5.37 0.49 0.60
CA LYS A 328 -4.80 1.38 -0.42
C LYS A 328 -3.38 0.99 -0.87
N ASP A 329 -2.63 0.30 -0.01
CA ASP A 329 -1.24 -0.05 -0.26
C ASP A 329 -1.10 -1.14 -1.33
N MET A 330 -0.57 -0.77 -2.49
CA MET A 330 -0.48 -1.63 -3.67
C MET A 330 0.68 -1.21 -4.59
N THR A 331 1.20 -2.14 -5.39
CA THR A 331 2.29 -1.88 -6.35
C THR A 331 1.81 -2.08 -7.78
N LEU A 332 1.87 -1.02 -8.60
CA LEU A 332 1.54 -1.06 -10.04
C LEU A 332 2.73 -0.57 -10.86
N VAL A 333 3.31 -1.46 -11.65
CA VAL A 333 4.51 -1.18 -12.45
C VAL A 333 4.22 -1.52 -13.89
N MET A 334 4.50 -0.59 -14.79
CA MET A 334 4.55 -0.89 -16.22
C MET A 334 5.98 -1.21 -16.61
N ARG A 335 6.16 -2.28 -17.38
CA ARG A 335 7.48 -2.80 -17.73
C ARG A 335 7.62 -2.93 -19.23
N LYS A 336 8.86 -2.75 -19.72
CA LYS A 336 9.30 -3.14 -21.07
C LYS A 336 10.37 -4.23 -20.92
N TYR A 337 10.23 -5.35 -21.62
CA TYR A 337 11.12 -6.51 -21.49
C TYR A 337 11.33 -6.95 -20.04
N CYS A 338 10.27 -6.92 -19.23
CA CYS A 338 10.25 -7.25 -17.80
C CYS A 338 11.13 -6.30 -16.92
N THR A 339 11.49 -5.11 -17.43
CA THR A 339 12.19 -4.03 -16.71
C THR A 339 11.25 -2.85 -16.45
N SER A 340 11.23 -2.32 -15.23
CA SER A 340 10.40 -1.17 -14.84
C SER A 340 10.69 0.06 -15.70
N LEU A 341 9.64 0.69 -16.20
CA LEU A 341 9.76 1.99 -16.86
C LEU A 341 9.99 3.11 -15.83
N PRO A 342 10.75 4.16 -16.17
CA PRO A 342 10.85 5.36 -15.35
C PRO A 342 9.48 6.03 -15.12
N GLU A 343 9.22 6.53 -13.91
CA GLU A 343 7.91 7.14 -13.59
C GLU A 343 7.64 8.44 -14.37
N ASP A 344 8.66 9.16 -14.83
CA ASP A 344 8.53 10.37 -15.64
C ASP A 344 8.05 10.10 -17.08
N GLU A 345 8.22 8.87 -17.57
CA GLU A 345 7.67 8.42 -18.85
C GLU A 345 6.20 7.96 -18.73
N ILE A 346 5.68 7.81 -17.52
CA ILE A 346 4.38 7.21 -17.23
C ILE A 346 3.38 8.26 -16.78
N GLU A 347 2.21 8.31 -17.43
CA GLU A 347 1.08 9.08 -16.95
C GLU A 347 0.31 8.29 -15.88
N SER A 348 0.28 8.78 -14.64
CA SER A 348 -0.44 8.17 -13.51
C SER A 348 -1.61 9.03 -13.05
N THR A 349 -2.73 8.41 -12.68
CA THR A 349 -3.87 9.12 -12.07
C THR A 349 -3.69 9.40 -10.58
N GLY A 350 -2.67 8.82 -9.95
CA GLY A 350 -2.66 8.57 -8.52
C GLY A 350 -3.75 7.57 -8.10
N ILE A 351 -3.71 7.14 -6.85
CA ILE A 351 -4.78 6.32 -6.27
C ILE A 351 -6.01 7.19 -6.01
N ARG A 352 -7.17 6.71 -6.46
CA ARG A 352 -8.45 7.42 -6.31
C ARG A 352 -9.49 6.53 -5.62
N PRO A 353 -10.36 7.10 -4.78
CA PRO A 353 -11.44 6.35 -4.16
C PRO A 353 -12.54 6.00 -5.16
N ASN A 354 -13.17 4.85 -4.95
CA ASN A 354 -14.41 4.42 -5.59
C ASN A 354 -15.60 4.71 -4.66
N HIS A 355 -16.82 4.58 -5.20
CA HIS A 355 -18.06 4.79 -4.45
C HIS A 355 -18.37 3.68 -3.43
N ASP A 356 -17.71 2.54 -3.56
CA ASP A 356 -17.89 1.33 -2.76
C ASP A 356 -16.81 1.16 -1.68
N GLU A 357 -16.13 2.26 -1.31
CA GLU A 357 -15.03 2.29 -0.33
C GLU A 357 -13.75 1.54 -0.77
N THR A 358 -13.66 1.11 -2.02
CA THR A 358 -12.42 0.58 -2.61
C THR A 358 -11.63 1.68 -3.33
N PHE A 359 -10.48 1.31 -3.91
CA PHE A 359 -9.63 2.22 -4.66
C PHE A 359 -9.43 1.78 -6.11
N GLN A 360 -9.01 2.74 -6.93
CA GLN A 360 -8.56 2.52 -8.31
C GLN A 360 -7.26 3.28 -8.59
N LEU A 361 -6.45 2.72 -9.50
CA LEU A 361 -5.20 3.31 -9.98
C LEU A 361 -5.04 3.00 -11.46
N ARG A 362 -4.67 4.01 -12.24
CA ARG A 362 -4.40 3.87 -13.67
C ARG A 362 -3.03 4.45 -14.01
N LYS A 363 -2.22 3.66 -14.72
CA LYS A 363 -0.99 4.12 -15.38
C LYS A 363 -1.05 3.90 -16.89
N SER A 364 -0.43 4.80 -17.64
CA SER A 364 -0.41 4.78 -19.10
C SER A 364 0.93 5.24 -19.69
N VAL A 365 1.29 4.71 -20.86
CA VAL A 365 2.53 5.05 -21.59
C VAL A 365 2.25 5.07 -23.09
N GLU A 366 2.93 5.94 -23.83
CA GLU A 366 2.85 6.00 -25.29
C GLU A 366 4.00 5.22 -25.94
N ILE A 367 3.67 4.33 -26.87
CA ILE A 367 4.61 3.42 -27.52
C ILE A 367 4.36 3.34 -29.02
N ASN A 368 5.30 2.77 -29.77
CA ASN A 368 5.06 2.39 -31.15
C ASN A 368 4.20 1.13 -31.23
N GLU A 369 3.35 1.03 -32.25
CA GLU A 369 2.38 -0.07 -32.40
C GLU A 369 3.03 -1.46 -32.49
N ASN A 370 4.23 -1.55 -33.07
CA ASN A 370 5.02 -2.77 -33.21
C ASN A 370 5.67 -3.27 -31.92
N GLU A 371 5.76 -2.43 -30.88
CA GLU A 371 6.40 -2.79 -29.61
C GLU A 371 5.40 -3.32 -28.56
N LYS A 372 4.11 -3.40 -28.90
CA LYS A 372 3.03 -3.71 -27.94
C LYS A 372 3.26 -4.98 -27.12
N SER A 373 3.76 -6.04 -27.74
CA SER A 373 4.04 -7.33 -27.10
C SER A 373 5.24 -7.32 -26.16
N GLU A 374 6.02 -6.24 -26.15
CA GLU A 374 7.21 -6.08 -25.31
C GLU A 374 6.87 -5.52 -23.91
N TYR A 375 5.63 -5.04 -23.73
CA TYR A 375 5.18 -4.40 -22.50
C TYR A 375 4.25 -5.31 -21.70
N ASP A 376 4.39 -5.23 -20.38
CA ASP A 376 3.49 -5.89 -19.43
C ASP A 376 3.14 -4.97 -18.26
N CYS A 377 1.98 -5.22 -17.65
CA CYS A 377 1.56 -4.60 -16.41
C CYS A 377 1.76 -5.59 -15.25
N PHE A 378 2.59 -5.22 -14.29
CA PHE A 378 2.81 -5.94 -13.05
C PHE A 378 2.01 -5.30 -11.92
N VAL A 379 1.19 -6.11 -11.25
CA VAL A 379 0.34 -5.68 -10.14
C VAL A 379 0.58 -6.58 -8.94
N SER A 380 0.94 -5.99 -7.81
CA SER A 380 1.03 -6.68 -6.52
C SER A 380 0.14 -6.00 -5.50
N HIS A 381 -0.67 -6.81 -4.82
CA HIS A 381 -1.58 -6.39 -3.77
C HIS A 381 -1.79 -7.57 -2.83
N ARG A 382 -1.97 -7.31 -1.54
CA ARG A 382 -2.04 -8.34 -0.49
C ARG A 382 -3.19 -9.33 -0.61
N THR A 383 -4.22 -9.02 -1.41
CA THR A 383 -5.33 -9.97 -1.68
C THR A 383 -4.97 -10.98 -2.77
N PHE A 384 -3.91 -10.75 -3.55
CA PHE A 384 -3.40 -11.73 -4.50
C PHE A 384 -2.49 -12.74 -3.81
N LYS A 385 -2.58 -14.01 -4.20
CA LYS A 385 -1.62 -15.05 -3.77
C LYS A 385 -0.24 -14.84 -4.38
N GLU A 386 -0.21 -14.41 -5.64
CA GLU A 386 0.98 -14.08 -6.42
C GLU A 386 0.72 -12.81 -7.23
N PRO A 387 1.74 -12.00 -7.56
CA PRO A 387 1.55 -10.82 -8.41
C PRO A 387 0.92 -11.18 -9.76
N VAL A 388 0.02 -10.33 -10.22
CA VAL A 388 -0.63 -10.46 -11.53
C VAL A 388 0.25 -9.78 -12.58
N ILE A 389 0.53 -10.49 -13.68
CA ILE A 389 1.23 -9.95 -14.84
C ILE A 389 0.30 -10.08 -16.04
N THR A 390 -0.02 -8.96 -16.68
CA THR A 390 -0.93 -8.93 -17.83
C THR A 390 -0.27 -8.21 -18.99
N GLN A 391 -0.24 -8.86 -20.16
CA GLN A 391 0.24 -8.28 -21.41
C GLN A 391 -0.93 -7.67 -22.18
N TRP A 392 -0.68 -6.66 -23.00
CA TRP A 392 -1.70 -6.12 -23.90
C TRP A 392 -1.83 -7.02 -25.13
N ASP A 393 -2.93 -7.76 -25.22
CA ASP A 393 -3.22 -8.62 -26.38
C ASP A 393 -3.04 -7.88 -27.70
N ALA A 394 -2.56 -8.58 -28.73
CA ALA A 394 -2.44 -8.07 -30.08
C ALA A 394 -3.83 -7.85 -30.73
N VAL A 395 -4.52 -6.79 -30.28
CA VAL A 395 -5.69 -6.15 -30.91
C VAL A 395 -6.92 -7.06 -31.01
N THR A 396 -7.90 -6.87 -30.12
CA THR A 396 -9.29 -7.10 -30.54
C THR A 396 -9.66 -5.99 -31.52
N ALA A 397 -10.00 -6.41 -32.74
CA ALA A 397 -10.36 -5.58 -33.89
C ALA A 397 -11.58 -4.69 -33.61
#